data_AF-A0A9E5TLG2-F1
#
_entry.id   AF-A0A9E5TLG2-F1
#
_cell.length_a   1.000
_cell.length_b   1.000
_cell.length_c   1.000
_cell.angle_alpha   90.00
_cell.angle_beta   90.00
_cell.angle_gamma   90.00
#
_symmetry.space_group_name_H-M   'P 1'
#
loop_
_entity.id
_entity.type
_entity.pdbx_description
1 polymer ?
#
loop_
_entity_poly.entity_id
_entity_poly.type
_entity_poly.pdbx_seq_one_letter_code
_entity_poly.pdbx_strand_id
1 'polypeptide(L)'
;IVMLQDYHLYLCPGALAPLLPEGCLLSQFIHVPWPGPDYWMILPSSIRQEILASLCCNHILGFHTKRYALSFLRTCESLLPGAAVD
;
A
#
# COMPACT_ATOMS: atom_id res chain seq x y z
N ILE A 1 12.37 3.65 -13.75
CA ILE A 1 11.79 3.97 -12.42
C ILE A 1 10.40 4.55 -12.64
N VAL A 2 9.42 4.09 -11.88
CA VAL A 2 8.05 4.62 -11.83
C VAL A 2 7.78 5.10 -10.40
N MET A 3 7.31 6.35 -10.29
CA MET A 3 7.04 7.00 -9.01
C MET A 3 5.59 7.46 -8.97
N LEU A 4 4.74 6.69 -8.29
CA LEU A 4 3.33 7.01 -8.07
C LEU A 4 3.19 7.98 -6.89
N GLN A 5 2.18 8.85 -6.97
CA GLN A 5 1.96 9.88 -5.97
C GLN A 5 0.53 9.82 -5.45
N ASP A 6 0.45 9.82 -4.12
CA ASP A 6 -0.76 10.04 -3.34
C ASP A 6 -1.83 8.93 -3.40
N TYR A 7 -2.90 9.11 -2.63
CA TYR A 7 -3.87 8.07 -2.32
C TYR A 7 -4.83 7.71 -3.45
N HIS A 8 -5.05 8.63 -4.40
CA HIS A 8 -5.91 8.41 -5.56
C HIS A 8 -5.41 7.22 -6.43
N LEU A 9 -4.13 6.88 -6.33
CA LEU A 9 -3.46 5.85 -7.13
C LEU A 9 -3.21 4.55 -6.35
N TYR A 10 -3.93 4.28 -5.27
CA TYR A 10 -3.74 3.07 -4.46
C TYR A 10 -3.84 1.75 -5.23
N LEU A 11 -4.64 1.69 -6.31
CA LEU A 11 -4.78 0.48 -7.12
C LEU A 11 -3.78 0.39 -8.27
N CYS A 12 -3.05 1.47 -8.57
CA CYS A 12 -2.12 1.51 -9.69
C CYS A 12 -0.94 0.53 -9.57
N PRO A 13 -0.31 0.30 -8.41
CA PRO A 13 0.88 -0.56 -8.36
C PRO A 13 0.56 -2.00 -8.74
N GLY A 14 -0.55 -2.57 -8.27
CA GLY A 14 -1.02 -3.90 -8.65
C GLY A 14 -1.39 -4.03 -10.12
N ALA A 15 -1.92 -2.97 -10.74
CA ALA A 15 -2.20 -2.94 -12.18
C ALA A 15 -0.93 -2.80 -13.04
N LEU A 16 0.07 -2.06 -12.55
CA LEU A 16 1.30 -1.78 -13.28
C LEU A 16 2.33 -2.90 -13.15
N ALA A 17 2.46 -3.54 -11.98
CA ALA A 17 3.53 -4.51 -11.71
C ALA A 17 3.70 -5.60 -12.80
N PRO A 18 2.63 -6.21 -13.36
CA PRO A 18 2.78 -7.20 -14.43
C PRO A 18 3.21 -6.63 -15.80
N LEU A 19 3.09 -5.32 -15.98
CA LEU A 19 3.39 -4.62 -17.24
C LEU A 19 4.80 -4.02 -17.25
N LEU A 20 5.44 -3.91 -16.08
CA LEU A 20 6.74 -3.26 -15.97
C LEU A 20 7.86 -4.19 -16.47
N PRO A 21 8.85 -3.65 -17.20
CA PRO A 21 10.06 -4.40 -17.54
C PRO A 21 10.78 -4.91 -16.30
N GLU A 22 11.49 -6.04 -16.44
CA GLU A 22 12.36 -6.57 -15.40
C GLU A 22 13.38 -5.52 -14.92
N GLY A 23 13.57 -5.42 -13.61
CA GLY A 23 14.45 -4.42 -12.98
C GLY A 23 13.85 -3.01 -12.89
N CYS A 24 12.62 -2.77 -13.33
CA CYS A 24 11.98 -1.47 -13.16
C CYS A 24 11.55 -1.25 -11.69
N LEU A 25 12.19 -0.27 -11.03
CA LEU A 25 11.79 0.15 -9.69
C LEU A 25 10.43 0.86 -9.72
N LEU A 26 9.45 0.27 -9.03
CA LEU A 26 8.13 0.85 -8.75
C LEU A 26 8.08 1.33 -7.29
N SER A 27 7.76 2.61 -7.11
CA SER A 27 7.64 3.24 -5.79
C SER A 27 6.40 4.11 -5.72
N GLN A 28 5.85 4.28 -4.51
CA GLN A 28 4.74 5.18 -4.25
C GLN A 28 4.97 5.96 -2.96
N PHE A 29 4.57 7.23 -2.96
CA PHE A 29 4.59 8.07 -1.76
C PHE A 29 3.17 8.54 -1.42
N ILE A 30 2.72 8.29 -0.19
CA ILE A 30 1.40 8.66 0.30
C ILE A 30 1.51 9.95 1.12
N HIS A 31 0.84 11.01 0.66
CA HIS A 31 0.96 12.36 1.22
C HIS A 31 -0.01 12.62 2.37
N VAL A 32 -1.06 11.81 2.49
CA VAL A 32 -2.04 11.89 3.57
C VAL A 32 -1.67 10.98 4.75
N PRO A 33 -2.21 11.24 5.96
CA PRO A 33 -2.05 10.33 7.09
C PRO A 33 -2.55 8.91 6.77
N TRP A 34 -1.78 7.90 7.18
CA TRP A 34 -2.27 6.52 7.19
C TRP A 34 -2.86 6.17 8.56
N PRO A 35 -4.17 5.87 8.65
CA PRO A 35 -4.82 5.60 9.93
C PRO A 35 -4.52 4.17 10.43
N GLY A 36 -4.91 3.88 11.66
CA GLY A 36 -4.80 2.53 12.23
C GLY A 36 -5.72 1.51 11.55
N PRO A 37 -5.50 0.20 11.80
CA PRO A 37 -6.32 -0.88 11.23
C PRO A 37 -7.81 -0.75 11.58
N ASP A 38 -8.12 -0.25 12.77
CA ASP A 38 -9.48 0.02 13.25
C ASP A 38 -10.27 0.96 12.33
N TYR A 39 -9.64 2.04 11.86
CA TYR A 39 -10.29 2.97 10.94
C TYR A 39 -10.43 2.37 9.53
N TRP A 40 -9.47 1.56 9.09
CA TRP A 40 -9.55 0.84 7.82
C TRP A 40 -10.70 -0.18 7.78
N MET A 41 -11.18 -0.65 8.93
CA MET A 41 -12.35 -1.54 9.00
C MET A 41 -13.67 -0.87 8.61
N ILE A 42 -13.73 0.46 8.55
CA ILE A 42 -14.91 1.20 8.05
C ILE A 42 -15.17 0.88 6.58
N LEU A 43 -14.11 0.66 5.80
CA LEU A 43 -14.25 0.26 4.39
C LEU A 43 -14.68 -1.21 4.27
N PRO A 44 -15.53 -1.55 3.29
CA PRO A 44 -15.84 -2.94 2.95
C PRO A 44 -14.57 -3.79 2.78
N SER A 45 -14.64 -5.06 3.19
CA SER A 45 -13.48 -5.97 3.20
C SER A 45 -12.83 -6.11 1.82
N SER A 46 -13.62 -6.21 0.75
CA SER A 46 -13.13 -6.30 -0.63
C SER A 46 -12.30 -5.07 -1.01
N ILE A 47 -12.83 -3.87 -0.75
CA ILE A 47 -12.16 -2.61 -1.09
C ILE A 47 -10.81 -2.48 -0.37
N ARG A 48 -10.79 -2.69 0.95
CA ARG A 48 -9.53 -2.53 1.71
C ARG A 48 -8.51 -3.60 1.35
N GLN A 49 -8.93 -4.84 1.09
CA GLN A 49 -8.00 -5.91 0.71
C GLN A 49 -7.37 -5.67 -0.67
N GLU A 50 -8.15 -5.21 -1.65
CA GLU A 50 -7.62 -4.85 -2.97
C GLU A 50 -6.62 -3.69 -2.90
N ILE A 51 -6.93 -2.66 -2.09
CA ILE A 51 -6.03 -1.54 -1.86
C ILE A 51 -4.72 -2.00 -1.21
N LEU A 52 -4.79 -2.77 -0.12
CA LEU A 52 -3.60 -3.24 0.60
C LEU A 52 -2.75 -4.16 -0.29
N ALA A 53 -3.38 -5.09 -1.00
CA ALA A 53 -2.70 -6.00 -1.93
C ALA A 53 -1.99 -5.22 -3.04
N SER A 54 -2.67 -4.24 -3.65
CA SER A 54 -2.08 -3.41 -4.70
C SER A 54 -0.91 -2.58 -4.18
N LEU A 55 -1.03 -1.94 -3.02
CA LEU A 55 0.06 -1.17 -2.42
C LEU A 55 1.30 -2.03 -2.11
N CYS A 56 1.11 -3.30 -1.74
CA CYS A 56 2.20 -4.26 -1.52
C CYS A 56 2.95 -4.67 -2.81
N CYS A 57 2.45 -4.31 -3.99
CA CYS A 57 3.19 -4.49 -5.25
C CYS A 57 4.27 -3.42 -5.48
N ASN A 58 4.30 -2.34 -4.68
CA ASN A 58 5.41 -1.41 -4.71
C ASN A 58 6.69 -2.06 -4.15
N HIS A 59 7.83 -1.75 -4.74
CA HIS A 59 9.13 -2.09 -4.13
C HIS A 59 9.44 -1.17 -2.93
N ILE A 60 8.97 0.08 -3.00
CA ILE A 60 9.13 1.08 -1.94
C ILE A 60 7.80 1.81 -1.75
N LEU A 61 7.27 1.78 -0.54
CA LEU A 61 6.12 2.59 -0.13
C LEU A 61 6.54 3.61 0.93
N GLY A 62 6.42 4.89 0.61
CA GLY A 62 6.85 6.01 1.44
C GLY A 62 5.70 6.73 2.14
N PHE A 63 5.97 7.23 3.35
CA PHE A 63 5.06 8.03 4.15
C PHE A 63 5.81 9.20 4.80
N HIS A 64 5.09 10.27 5.17
CA HIS A 64 5.69 11.42 5.87
C HIS A 64 6.23 11.12 7.26
N THR A 65 5.72 10.09 7.95
CA THR A 65 6.14 9.79 9.33
C THR A 65 6.30 8.29 9.55
N LYS A 66 7.23 7.92 10.44
CA LYS A 66 7.39 6.53 10.91
C LYS A 66 6.09 5.97 11.49
N ARG A 67 5.28 6.81 12.15
CA ARG A 67 3.98 6.41 12.68
C ARG A 67 3.05 5.91 11.58
N TYR A 68 2.97 6.59 10.45
CA TYR A 68 2.12 6.17 9.33
C TYR A 68 2.62 4.88 8.68
N ALA A 69 3.94 4.73 8.52
CA ALA A 69 4.52 3.47 8.05
C ALA A 69 4.18 2.30 9.00
N LEU A 70 4.34 2.47 10.32
CA LEU A 70 3.98 1.44 11.30
C LEU A 70 2.47 1.15 11.31
N SER A 71 1.62 2.17 11.14
CA SER A 71 0.18 1.95 10.99
C SER A 71 -0.13 1.11 9.75
N PHE A 72 0.51 1.39 8.61
CA PHE A 72 0.37 0.60 7.38
C PHE A 72 0.74 -0.86 7.59
N LEU A 73 1.90 -1.12 8.19
CA LEU A 73 2.34 -2.49 8.49
C LEU A 73 1.33 -3.24 9.38
N ARG A 74 0.83 -2.59 10.44
CA ARG A 74 -0.24 -3.15 11.29
C ARG A 74 -1.55 -3.37 10.54
N THR A 75 -1.90 -2.48 9.62
CA THR A 75 -3.08 -2.64 8.75
C THR A 75 -2.93 -3.87 7.86
N CYS A 76 -1.77 -4.08 7.24
CA CYS A 76 -1.49 -5.28 6.45
C CYS A 76 -1.56 -6.54 7.31
N GLU A 77 -0.84 -6.57 8.44
CA GLU A 77 -0.84 -7.72 9.36
C GLU A 77 -2.25 -8.08 9.84
N SER A 78 -3.08 -7.09 10.13
CA SER A 78 -4.43 -7.32 10.67
C SER A 78 -5.48 -7.65 9.61
N LEU A 79 -5.38 -7.06 8.41
CA LEU A 79 -6.50 -7.02 7.45
C LEU A 79 -6.19 -7.61 6.07
N LEU A 80 -4.92 -7.90 5.75
CA LEU A 80 -4.52 -8.51 4.48
C LEU A 80 -4.15 -10.00 4.70
N PRO A 81 -5.00 -10.95 4.28
CA PRO A 81 -4.72 -12.37 4.44
C PRO A 81 -3.40 -12.78 3.79
N GLY A 82 -2.56 -13.50 4.53
CA GLY A 82 -1.27 -13.99 4.03
C GLY A 82 -0.15 -12.96 4.01
N ALA A 83 -0.39 -11.74 4.53
CA ALA A 83 0.69 -10.77 4.72
C ALA A 83 1.70 -11.27 5.77
N ALA A 84 2.98 -11.13 5.45
CA ALA A 84 4.08 -11.30 6.40
C ALA A 84 4.72 -9.92 6.63
N VAL A 85 4.93 -9.58 7.90
CA VAL A 85 5.55 -8.32 8.33
C VAL A 85 6.72 -8.69 9.24
N ASP A 86 7.92 -8.20 8.91
CA ASP A 86 9.19 -8.44 9.61
C ASP A 86 9.73 -7.21 10.36
#